data_AF-A0A7C1TSR5-F1
#
_entry.id   AF-A0A7C1TSR5-F1
#
_cell.length_a   1.000
_cell.length_b   1.000
_cell.length_c   1.000
_cell.angle_alpha   90.00
_cell.angle_beta   90.00
_cell.angle_gamma   90.00
#
_symmetry.space_group_name_H-M   'P 1'
#
loop_
_entity.id
_entity.type
_entity.pdbx_description
1 polymer ?
#
loop_
_entity_poly.entity_id
_entity_poly.type
_entity_poly.pdbx_seq_one_letter_code
_entity_poly.pdbx_strand_id
1 'polypeptide(L)' 'MTFTEKLLRLAEDVISSSREHDWRIATAESCTGGLIMGCLTAVPG' A
#
# COMPACT_ATOMS: atom_id res chain seq x y z
N MET A 1 -4.62 11.86 5.92
CA MET A 1 -5.25 11.73 4.58
C MET A 1 -6.17 10.53 4.61
N THR A 2 -7.34 10.60 3.97
CA THR A 2 -8.30 9.50 3.98
C THR A 2 -8.34 8.86 2.59
N PHE A 3 -7.95 7.59 2.48
CA PHE A 3 -8.04 6.81 1.24
C PHE A 3 -9.45 6.22 1.09
N THR A 4 -9.87 5.92 -0.13
CA THR A 4 -11.18 5.26 -0.35
C THR A 4 -11.11 3.80 0.09
N GLU A 5 -12.25 3.21 0.44
CA GLU A 5 -12.31 1.79 0.83
C GLU A 5 -11.76 0.87 -0.26
N LYS A 6 -12.00 1.20 -1.53
CA LYS A 6 -11.48 0.44 -2.67
C LYS A 6 -9.94 0.41 -2.67
N LEU A 7 -9.30 1.54 -2.39
CA LEU A 7 -7.84 1.62 -2.35
C LEU A 7 -7.27 0.87 -1.14
N LEU A 8 -7.94 0.97 0.02
CA LEU A 8 -7.53 0.24 1.22
C LEU A 8 -7.62 -1.28 1.02
N ARG A 9 -8.68 -1.79 0.38
CA ARG A 9 -8.78 -3.23 0.06
C ARG A 9 -7.66 -3.71 -0.87
N LEU A 10 -7.34 -2.93 -1.90
CA LEU A 10 -6.22 -3.26 -2.80
C LEU A 10 -4.88 -3.22 -2.07
N ALA A 11 -4.69 -2.28 -1.14
CA ALA A 11 -3.48 -2.21 -0.31
C ALA A 11 -3.37 -3.42 0.63
N GLU A 12 -4.49 -3.84 1.25
CA GLU A 12 -4.56 -5.06 2.07
C GLU A 12 -4.20 -6.31 1.27
N ASP A 13 -4.69 -6.45 0.04
CA ASP A 13 -4.37 -7.57 -0.84
C ASP A 13 -2.86 -7.62 -1.16
N VAL A 14 -2.27 -6.47 -1.50
CA VAL A 14 -0.83 -6.35 -1.79
C VAL A 14 0.03 -6.71 -0.57
N ILE A 15 -0.33 -6.22 0.61
CA ILE A 15 0.40 -6.49 1.86
C ILE A 15 0.28 -7.96 2.25
N SER A 16 -0.91 -8.54 2.15
CA SER A 16 -1.16 -9.94 2.48
C SER A 16 -0.34 -10.86 1.56
N SER A 17 -0.39 -10.62 0.26
CA SER A 17 0.41 -11.37 -0.71
C SER A 17 1.92 -11.22 -0.47
N SER A 18 2.38 -10.02 -0.13
CA SER A 18 3.80 -9.78 0.15
C SER A 18 4.25 -10.52 1.42
N ARG A 19 3.42 -10.56 2.47
CA ARG A 19 3.71 -11.32 3.70
C ARG A 19 3.77 -12.82 3.44
N GLU A 20 2.85 -13.36 2.64
CA GLU A 20 2.84 -14.80 2.28
C GLU A 20 4.13 -15.23 1.57
N HIS A 21 4.79 -14.32 0.85
CA HIS A 21 5.98 -14.59 0.06
C HIS A 21 7.29 -14.04 0.66
N ASP A 22 7.25 -13.47 1.87
CA ASP A 22 8.37 -12.76 2.51
C ASP A 22 8.99 -11.66 1.60
N TRP A 23 8.13 -10.96 0.86
CA TRP A 23 8.54 -9.88 -0.03
C TRP A 23 8.56 -8.53 0.68
N ARG A 24 9.49 -7.67 0.24
CA ARG A 24 9.55 -6.28 0.63
C ARG A 24 9.12 -5.40 -0.54
N ILE A 25 8.34 -4.36 -0.23
CA ILE A 25 7.82 -3.41 -1.20
C ILE A 25 8.65 -2.11 -1.15
N ALA A 26 8.94 -1.54 -2.31
CA ALA A 26 9.48 -0.20 -2.46
C ALA A 26 8.72 0.53 -3.58
N THR A 27 8.48 1.83 -3.42
CA THR A 27 7.84 2.67 -4.45
C THR A 27 8.77 3.80 -4.85
N ALA A 28 8.78 4.13 -6.15
CA ALA A 28 9.36 5.35 -6.68
C ALA A 28 8.21 6.19 -7.25
N GLU A 29 7.99 7.38 -6.67
CA GLU A 29 6.80 8.18 -6.91
C GLU A 29 7.16 9.58 -7.42
N SER A 30 6.38 10.09 -8.37
CA SER A 30 6.53 11.44 -8.92
C SER A 30 5.20 12.20 -8.86
N CYS A 31 4.24 11.89 -9.75
CA CYS A 31 2.94 12.55 -9.79
C CYS A 31 2.03 12.23 -8.59
N THR A 32 2.21 11.06 -7.97
CA THR A 32 1.44 10.65 -6.79
C THR A 32 1.97 11.26 -5.50
N GLY A 33 3.16 11.85 -5.50
CA GLY A 33 3.69 12.56 -4.33
C GLY A 33 3.78 11.74 -3.04
N GLY A 34 3.93 10.40 -3.13
CA GLY A 34 3.99 9.51 -1.97
C GLY A 34 2.65 8.90 -1.56
N LEU A 35 1.57 9.12 -2.31
CA LEU A 35 0.25 8.57 -1.98
C LEU A 35 0.16 7.05 -2.13
N ILE A 36 0.99 6.41 -2.96
CA ILE A 36 0.99 4.94 -3.07
C ILE A 36 1.57 4.35 -1.79
N MET A 37 2.77 4.77 -1.38
CA MET A 37 3.35 4.32 -0.11
C MET A 37 2.46 4.71 1.06
N GLY A 38 1.89 5.92 1.04
CA GLY A 38 0.94 6.38 2.04
C GLY A 38 -0.28 5.46 2.18
N CYS A 39 -0.85 5.00 1.06
CA CYS A 39 -1.99 4.07 1.07
C CYS A 39 -1.61 2.69 1.61
N LEU A 40 -0.43 2.18 1.23
CA LEU A 40 0.08 0.92 1.75
C LEU A 40 0.29 1.00 3.28
N THR A 41 0.94 2.07 3.76
CA THR A 41 1.18 2.25 5.22
C THR A 41 -0.05 2.69 6.02
N ALA A 42 -1.18 2.97 5.36
CA ALA A 42 -2.43 3.23 6.05
C ALA A 42 -3.12 1.93 6.53
N VAL A 43 -2.74 0.78 5.96
CA VAL A 43 -3.18 -0.54 6.40
C VAL A 43 -2.34 -0.98 7.60
N PRO A 44 -2.94 -1.37 8.74
CA PRO A 44 -2.18 -1.79 9.91
C PRO A 44 -1.34 -3.07 9.73
N GLY A 45 -0.16 -3.05 10.34
CA GLY A 45 0.81 -4.16 10.45
C GLY A 45 2.03 -3.97 9.55
#